data_AF-A0A8T4IPA1-F1
#
_entry.id   AF-A0A8T4IPA1-F1
#
_cell.length_a   1.000
_cell.length_b   1.000
_cell.length_c   1.000
_cell.angle_alpha   90.00
_cell.angle_beta   90.00
_cell.angle_gamma   90.00
#
_symmetry.space_group_name_H-M   'P 1'
#
loop_
_entity.id
_entity.type
_entity.pdbx_description
1 polymer ?
#
loop_
_entity_poly.entity_id
_entity_poly.type
_entity_poly.pdbx_seq_one_letter_code
_entity_poly.pdbx_strand_id
1 'polypeptide(L)' 'MPTSPDPVPESAALSPNPPLPSAAEANAALRAFASGRTSWTPSALAELDRLRSTWQAAVRREIVRAA' A
#
# COMPACT_ATOMS: atom_id res chain seq x y z
N MET A 1 -34.59 4.97 -39.89
CA MET A 1 -34.03 3.71 -39.34
C MET A 1 -33.57 3.97 -37.91
N PRO A 2 -33.90 3.08 -36.95
CA PRO A 2 -33.63 3.27 -35.53
C PRO A 2 -32.17 3.02 -35.13
N THR A 3 -31.81 3.71 -34.06
CA THR A 3 -30.59 3.71 -33.23
C THR A 3 -29.86 2.37 -33.11
N SER A 4 -28.55 2.35 -33.39
CA SER A 4 -27.66 1.30 -32.86
C SER A 4 -27.35 1.60 -31.39
N PRO A 5 -27.55 0.65 -30.47
CA PRO A 5 -27.04 0.75 -29.11
C PRO A 5 -25.57 0.32 -29.12
N ASP A 6 -24.64 1.28 -28.96
CA ASP A 6 -23.28 0.93 -28.56
C ASP A 6 -23.29 0.51 -27.07
N PRO A 7 -22.63 -0.60 -26.72
CA PRO A 7 -22.63 -1.15 -25.38
C PRO A 7 -21.88 -0.23 -24.41
N VAL A 8 -22.52 0.04 -23.27
CA VAL A 8 -21.84 0.56 -22.08
C VAL A 8 -20.66 -0.35 -21.74
N PRO A 9 -19.42 0.17 -21.57
CA PRO A 9 -18.37 -0.60 -20.93
C PRO A 9 -18.60 -0.58 -19.40
N GLU A 10 -19.64 -1.25 -18.94
CA GLU A 10 -19.83 -1.58 -17.52
C GLU A 10 -19.17 -2.94 -17.25
N SER A 11 -17.83 -3.01 -17.19
CA SER A 11 -17.11 -4.21 -16.70
C SER A 11 -15.61 -4.00 -16.44
N ALA A 12 -15.22 -2.86 -15.85
CA ALA A 12 -13.89 -2.73 -15.23
C ALA A 12 -13.95 -2.19 -13.79
N ALA A 13 -15.10 -2.30 -13.13
CA ALA A 13 -15.25 -2.13 -11.68
C ALA A 13 -14.75 -3.37 -10.90
N LEU A 14 -13.70 -4.04 -11.38
CA LEU A 14 -13.09 -5.17 -10.68
C LEU A 14 -12.13 -4.63 -9.61
N SER A 15 -12.71 -4.38 -8.43
CA SER A 15 -12.09 -4.18 -7.12
C SER A 15 -11.22 -2.94 -6.93
N PRO A 16 -11.70 -1.91 -6.20
CA PRO A 16 -10.82 -0.90 -5.62
C PRO A 16 -10.14 -1.48 -4.36
N ASN A 17 -9.42 -2.60 -4.49
CA ASN A 17 -8.50 -2.97 -3.42
C ASN A 17 -7.20 -2.25 -3.75
N PRO A 18 -6.82 -1.20 -3.00
CA PRO A 18 -5.58 -0.48 -3.28
C PRO A 18 -4.43 -1.49 -3.32
N PRO A 19 -3.53 -1.41 -4.32
CA PRO A 19 -2.40 -2.31 -4.39
C PRO A 19 -1.62 -2.23 -3.09
N LEU A 20 -1.37 -3.39 -2.47
CA LEU A 20 -0.56 -3.46 -1.25
C LEU A 20 0.81 -2.81 -1.52
N PRO A 21 1.31 -1.94 -0.63
CA PRO A 21 2.54 -1.19 -0.86
C PRO A 21 3.72 -2.12 -1.10
N SER A 22 4.63 -1.68 -1.99
CA SER A 22 5.95 -2.29 -2.16
C SER A 22 6.82 -2.08 -0.92
N ALA A 23 7.90 -2.85 -0.80
CA ALA A 23 8.86 -2.68 0.28
C ALA A 23 9.50 -1.27 0.25
N ALA A 24 9.71 -0.72 -0.94
CA ALA A 24 10.24 0.64 -1.11
C ALA A 24 9.27 1.70 -0.58
N GLU A 25 7.98 1.60 -0.94
CA GLU A 25 6.94 2.54 -0.47
C GLU A 25 6.72 2.45 1.04
N ALA A 26 6.66 1.23 1.58
CA ALA A 26 6.52 1.02 3.03
C ALA A 26 7.73 1.56 3.81
N ASN A 27 8.95 1.41 3.27
CA ASN A 27 10.16 1.98 3.87
C ASN A 27 10.19 3.52 3.78
N ALA A 28 9.70 4.10 2.68
CA ALA A 28 9.55 5.55 2.55
C ALA A 28 8.59 6.11 3.62
N ALA A 29 7.47 5.42 3.87
CA ALA A 29 6.52 5.77 4.93
C ALA A 29 7.16 5.71 6.33
N LEU A 30 7.95 4.67 6.62
CA LEU A 30 8.74 4.57 7.86
C LEU A 30 9.68 5.77 8.05
N ARG A 31 10.44 6.11 7.00
CA ARG A 31 11.38 7.23 7.04
C ARG A 31 10.67 8.56 7.19
N ALA A 32 9.56 8.77 6.48
CA ALA A 32 8.75 9.97 6.60
C ALA A 32 8.17 10.12 8.01
N PHE A 33 7.68 9.03 8.61
CA PHE A 33 7.14 9.03 9.96
C PHE A 33 8.19 9.31 11.04
N ALA A 34 9.41 8.80 10.87
CA ALA A 34 10.51 9.04 11.81
C ALA A 34 11.20 10.40 11.60
N SER A 35 11.10 10.98 10.39
CA SER A 35 11.80 12.21 10.03
C SER A 35 11.40 13.38 10.93
N GLY A 36 12.40 14.06 11.49
CA GLY A 36 12.21 15.24 12.33
C GLY A 36 11.60 14.97 13.70
N ARG A 37 11.30 13.70 14.05
CA ARG A 37 10.75 13.36 15.37
C ARG A 37 11.87 13.15 16.38
N THR A 38 11.87 13.97 17.43
CA THR A 38 12.84 13.92 18.53
C THR A 38 12.30 13.25 19.79
N SER A 39 10.98 13.08 19.89
CA SER A 39 10.29 12.47 21.04
C SER A 39 9.41 11.30 20.62
N TRP A 40 9.53 10.18 21.34
CA TRP A 40 8.79 8.95 21.06
C TRP A 40 7.80 8.65 22.18
N THR A 41 6.53 8.90 21.91
CA THR A 41 5.44 8.48 22.80
C THR A 41 5.14 6.99 22.60
N PRO A 42 4.50 6.32 23.57
CA PRO A 42 4.03 4.94 23.39
C PRO A 42 3.14 4.76 22.15
N SER A 43 2.29 5.74 21.83
CA SER A 43 1.48 5.74 20.62
C SER A 43 2.32 5.85 19.34
N ALA A 44 3.37 6.67 19.34
CA ALA A 44 4.29 6.78 18.20
C ALA A 44 5.08 5.49 17.98
N LEU A 45 5.45 4.78 19.06
CA LEU A 45 6.10 3.48 18.96
C LEU A 45 5.15 2.41 18.41
N ALA A 46 3.87 2.42 18.83
CA ALA A 46 2.86 1.52 18.28
C ALA A 46 2.65 1.73 16.77
N GLU A 47 2.63 2.98 16.31
CA GLU A 47 2.51 3.30 14.89
C GLU A 47 3.79 2.94 14.11
N LEU A 48 4.96 3.13 14.71
CA LEU A 48 6.22 2.69 14.12
C LEU A 48 6.24 1.16 13.92
N ASP A 49 5.75 0.40 14.90
CA ASP A 49 5.68 -1.06 14.83
C ASP A 49 4.71 -1.53 13.73
N ARG A 50 3.56 -0.85 13.57
CA ARG A 50 2.64 -1.09 12.45
C ARG A 50 3.31 -0.88 11.11
N LEU A 51 3.95 0.27 10.91
CA LEU A 51 4.67 0.59 9.67
C LEU A 51 5.79 -0.43 9.40
N ARG A 52 6.49 -0.88 10.45
CA ARG A 52 7.55 -1.89 10.35
C ARG A 52 6.99 -3.24 9.93
N SER A 53 5.86 -3.65 10.49
CA SER A 53 5.17 -4.89 10.14
C SER A 53 4.71 -4.88 8.67
N THR A 54 4.17 -3.76 8.20
CA THR A 54 3.80 -3.58 6.78
C THR A 54 5.02 -3.71 5.86
N TRP A 55 6.14 -3.06 6.20
CA TRP A 55 7.37 -3.18 5.43
C TRP A 55 7.91 -4.61 5.39
N GLN A 56 7.95 -5.31 6.54
CA GLN A 56 8.40 -6.70 6.59
C GLN A 56 7.52 -7.63 5.76
N ALA A 57 6.20 -7.44 5.77
CA ALA A 57 5.29 -8.21 4.93
C ALA A 57 5.54 -7.97 3.43
N ALA A 58 5.81 -6.72 3.04
CA ALA A 58 6.15 -6.36 1.66
C ALA A 58 7.49 -6.98 1.23
N VAL A 59 8.53 -6.90 2.06
CA VAL A 59 9.84 -7.52 1.80
C VAL A 59 9.71 -9.03 1.61
N ARG A 60 8.97 -9.72 2.48
CA ARG A 60 8.74 -11.17 2.34
C ARG A 60 8.05 -11.52 1.03
N ARG A 61 7.02 -10.76 0.63
CA ARG A 61 6.34 -10.97 -0.66
C ARG A 61 7.28 -10.79 -1.84
N GLU A 62 8.15 -9.78 -1.80
CA GLU A 62 9.11 -9.52 -2.87
C GLU A 62 10.19 -10.61 -2.95
N ILE A 63 10.71 -11.08 -1.82
CA ILE A 63 11.66 -12.21 -1.76
C ILE A 63 11.01 -13.49 -2.33
N VAL A 64 9.78 -13.81 -1.91
CA VAL A 64 9.05 -14.99 -2.42
C VAL A 64 8.78 -14.89 -3.92
N ARG A 65 8.54 -13.69 -4.45
CA ARG A 65 8.35 -13.48 -5.90
C ARG A 65 9.65 -13.63 -6.70
N ALA A 66 10.80 -13.37 -6.08
CA ALA A 66 12.10 -13.38 -6.73
C ALA A 66 12.84 -14.72 -6.64
N ALA A 67 12.34 -15.66 -5.83
CA ALA A 67 12.85 -17.03 -5.68
C ALA A 67 12.24 -17.98 -6.72
#